data_AF-A0AB73HI03-F1
#
_entry.id   AF-A0AB73HI03-F1
#
_cell.length_a   1.000
_cell.length_b   1.000
_cell.length_c   1.000
_cell.angle_alpha   90.00
_cell.angle_beta   90.00
_cell.angle_gamma   90.00
#
_symmetry.space_group_name_H-M   'P 1'
#
loop_
_entity.id
_entity.type
_entity.pdbx_description
1 polymer ?
#
loop_
_entity_poly.entity_id
_entity_poly.type
_entity_poly.pdbx_seq_one_letter_code
_entity_poly.pdbx_strand_id
1 'polypeptide(L)'
;MPSKMFKIAKSLFYWRKNVHGEDILALETGYYEGSNFLNHPSSPKKATTWISNIDVIPGGDGRKFIQITDNITGYRWYRTVHTGGATSSGTGGWVRSEGYEVLWSGNSALAEAVTLMAPLTDENGVHRYDGVIVDYETETGQHNRCYGSIYWVSINTTNVNDTAVGADILEGKIEFPTNQTAKMSKNKVINLYQHTNTDNTSYMQAMDGKIKITRISGIR
;
A
#
# COMPACT_ATOMS: atom_id res chain seq x y z
N MET A 1 -25.69 -28.61 -6.94
CA MET A 1 -26.07 -27.28 -6.37
C MET A 1 -24.88 -26.29 -6.30
N PRO A 2 -24.28 -25.81 -7.42
CA PRO A 2 -23.30 -24.70 -7.36
C PRO A 2 -23.84 -23.35 -7.92
N SER A 3 -24.88 -23.38 -8.76
CA SER A 3 -25.35 -22.19 -9.49
C SER A 3 -26.15 -21.19 -8.64
N LYS A 4 -26.79 -21.64 -7.55
CA LYS A 4 -27.53 -20.76 -6.62
C LYS A 4 -26.59 -19.93 -5.75
N MET A 5 -25.48 -20.50 -5.26
CA MET A 5 -24.46 -19.73 -4.53
C MET A 5 -23.73 -18.72 -5.42
N PHE A 6 -23.45 -19.07 -6.68
CA PHE A 6 -22.81 -18.15 -7.63
C PHE A 6 -23.71 -16.96 -8.02
N LYS A 7 -25.04 -17.15 -8.05
CA LYS A 7 -26.00 -16.05 -8.25
C LYS A 7 -26.10 -15.11 -7.03
N ILE A 8 -26.02 -15.65 -5.81
CA ILE A 8 -26.03 -14.86 -4.56
C ILE A 8 -24.75 -14.01 -4.44
N ALA A 9 -23.59 -14.56 -4.81
CA ALA A 9 -22.33 -13.80 -4.83
C ALA A 9 -22.33 -12.68 -5.88
N LYS A 10 -22.91 -12.92 -7.07
CA LYS A 10 -23.07 -11.88 -8.11
C LYS A 10 -24.09 -10.79 -7.75
N SER A 11 -25.15 -11.10 -7.01
CA SER A 11 -26.19 -10.12 -6.64
C SER A 11 -25.75 -9.13 -5.55
N LEU A 12 -24.74 -9.48 -4.74
CA LEU A 12 -24.20 -8.60 -3.69
C LEU A 12 -23.48 -7.35 -4.24
N PHE A 13 -22.98 -7.42 -5.49
CA PHE A 13 -22.23 -6.32 -6.11
C PHE A 13 -23.03 -5.56 -7.19
N TYR A 14 -24.22 -6.02 -7.58
CA TYR A 14 -24.91 -5.49 -8.77
C TYR A 14 -25.93 -4.37 -8.49
N TRP A 15 -26.19 -3.99 -7.22
CA TRP A 15 -27.19 -2.95 -6.89
C TRP A 15 -26.80 -2.11 -5.67
N ARG A 16 -25.64 -1.45 -5.71
CA ARG A 16 -25.37 -0.36 -4.78
C ARG A 16 -26.45 0.71 -4.98
N LYS A 17 -27.13 1.11 -3.90
CA LYS A 17 -28.11 2.21 -3.94
C LYS A 17 -27.38 3.49 -4.31
N ASN A 18 -27.77 4.11 -5.42
CA ASN A 18 -27.20 5.39 -5.81
C ASN A 18 -27.75 6.50 -4.90
N VAL A 19 -26.87 7.26 -4.26
CA VAL A 19 -27.24 8.32 -3.30
C VAL A 19 -26.39 9.57 -3.52
N HIS A 20 -26.93 10.74 -3.19
CA HIS A 20 -26.22 12.02 -3.32
C HIS A 20 -26.56 12.95 -2.16
N GLY A 21 -25.54 13.55 -1.55
CA GLY A 21 -25.74 14.53 -0.47
C GLY A 21 -25.99 13.95 0.93
N GLU A 22 -26.02 12.62 1.06
CA GLU A 22 -26.37 11.94 2.31
C GLU A 22 -25.30 12.06 3.40
N ASP A 23 -25.72 12.01 4.65
CA ASP A 23 -24.82 11.85 5.79
C ASP A 23 -24.44 10.38 5.97
N ILE A 24 -23.16 10.07 5.80
CA ILE A 24 -22.61 8.71 5.92
C ILE A 24 -22.97 8.08 7.28
N LEU A 25 -22.98 8.87 8.35
CA LEU A 25 -23.25 8.38 9.69
C LEU A 25 -24.74 8.09 9.92
N ALA A 26 -25.62 8.68 9.12
CA ALA A 26 -27.07 8.47 9.19
C ALA A 26 -27.54 7.32 8.29
N LEU A 27 -26.74 6.90 7.30
CA LEU A 27 -27.10 5.82 6.39
C LEU A 27 -27.53 4.54 7.13
N GLU A 28 -28.65 3.98 6.70
CA GLU A 28 -29.11 2.67 7.15
C GLU A 28 -28.19 1.55 6.67
N THR A 29 -28.41 0.34 7.19
CA THR A 29 -27.68 -0.85 6.72
C THR A 29 -27.92 -1.09 5.23
N GLY A 30 -26.86 -1.26 4.46
CA GLY A 30 -26.93 -1.43 3.02
C GLY A 30 -25.63 -1.12 2.29
N TYR A 31 -25.66 -1.25 0.97
CA TYR A 31 -24.56 -0.97 0.07
C TYR A 31 -24.92 0.22 -0.84
N TYR A 32 -24.06 1.21 -0.91
CA TYR A 32 -24.31 2.50 -1.56
C TYR A 32 -23.16 2.89 -2.48
N GLU A 33 -23.47 3.67 -3.51
CA GLU A 33 -22.51 4.36 -4.38
C GLU A 33 -23.02 5.79 -4.58
N GLY A 34 -22.15 6.79 -4.50
CA GLY A 34 -22.64 8.15 -4.54
C GLY A 34 -21.57 9.21 -4.43
N SER A 35 -21.98 10.47 -4.48
CA SER A 35 -21.10 11.64 -4.28
C SER A 35 -21.74 12.66 -3.34
N ASN A 36 -20.99 13.71 -2.98
CA ASN A 36 -21.47 14.78 -2.09
C ASN A 36 -21.80 14.31 -0.66
N PHE A 37 -21.11 13.29 -0.17
CA PHE A 37 -21.35 12.77 1.17
C PHE A 37 -20.91 13.74 2.27
N LEU A 38 -21.76 13.92 3.29
CA LEU A 38 -21.43 14.62 4.53
C LEU A 38 -20.75 13.68 5.54
N ASN A 39 -20.01 14.26 6.51
CA ASN A 39 -19.24 13.52 7.51
C ASN A 39 -18.20 12.54 6.96
N HIS A 40 -17.76 12.75 5.72
CA HIS A 40 -16.71 11.96 5.11
C HIS A 40 -15.38 12.17 5.86
N PRO A 41 -14.60 11.11 6.14
CA PRO A 41 -13.35 11.22 6.91
C PRO A 41 -12.32 12.18 6.34
N SER A 42 -12.18 12.26 5.01
CA SER A 42 -11.26 13.20 4.35
C SER A 42 -11.82 14.62 4.20
N SER A 43 -13.11 14.83 4.49
CA SER A 43 -13.76 16.15 4.47
C SER A 43 -14.87 16.23 5.54
N PRO A 44 -14.53 16.22 6.84
CA PRO A 44 -15.53 16.09 7.90
C PRO A 44 -16.44 17.31 8.03
N LYS A 45 -16.07 18.46 7.45
CA LYS A 45 -16.81 19.73 7.55
C LYS A 45 -17.56 20.14 6.28
N LYS A 46 -17.36 19.43 5.16
CA LYS A 46 -17.94 19.77 3.85
C LYS A 46 -18.28 18.51 3.08
N ALA A 47 -19.30 18.58 2.23
CA ALA A 47 -19.59 17.49 1.30
C ALA A 47 -18.37 17.20 0.41
N THR A 48 -18.08 15.92 0.17
CA THR A 48 -17.07 15.51 -0.84
C THR A 48 -17.54 15.87 -2.25
N THR A 49 -16.67 15.79 -3.25
CA THR A 49 -17.06 16.05 -4.66
C THR A 49 -16.88 14.84 -5.57
N TRP A 50 -16.31 13.76 -5.06
CA TRP A 50 -16.00 12.53 -5.80
C TRP A 50 -16.96 11.40 -5.45
N ILE A 51 -16.91 10.34 -6.26
CA ILE A 51 -17.71 9.14 -6.05
C ILE A 51 -17.04 8.23 -5.01
N SER A 52 -17.84 7.72 -4.08
CA SER A 52 -17.42 6.78 -3.04
C SER A 52 -18.39 5.60 -2.98
N ASN A 53 -17.85 4.44 -2.67
CA ASN A 53 -18.59 3.23 -2.37
C ASN A 53 -18.70 3.08 -0.85
N ILE A 54 -19.92 2.96 -0.31
CA ILE A 54 -20.15 2.87 1.13
C ILE A 54 -20.88 1.57 1.46
N ASP A 55 -20.33 0.82 2.40
CA ASP A 55 -20.91 -0.42 2.92
C ASP A 55 -21.24 -0.18 4.38
N VAL A 56 -22.53 -0.24 4.72
CA VAL A 56 -23.02 -0.16 6.09
C VAL A 56 -23.49 -1.55 6.49
N ILE A 57 -22.71 -2.20 7.34
CA ILE A 57 -22.90 -3.59 7.77
C ILE A 57 -23.48 -3.57 9.19
N PRO A 58 -24.53 -4.37 9.48
CA PRO A 58 -25.10 -4.40 10.82
C PRO A 58 -24.14 -5.11 11.77
N GLY A 59 -23.99 -4.57 12.98
CA GLY A 59 -23.32 -5.23 14.11
C GLY A 59 -24.34 -5.68 15.16
N GLY A 60 -23.85 -6.39 16.18
CA GLY A 60 -24.67 -6.74 17.35
C GLY A 60 -25.12 -5.49 18.14
N ASP A 61 -26.22 -5.61 18.88
CA ASP A 61 -26.73 -4.59 19.81
C ASP A 61 -26.97 -3.21 19.18
N GLY A 62 -27.47 -3.16 17.93
CA GLY A 62 -27.77 -1.90 17.23
C GLY A 62 -26.53 -1.13 16.77
N ARG A 63 -25.35 -1.75 16.80
CA ARG A 63 -24.13 -1.21 16.21
C ARG A 63 -24.18 -1.33 14.69
N LYS A 64 -23.40 -0.50 14.00
CA LYS A 64 -23.11 -0.66 12.58
C LYS A 64 -21.64 -0.42 12.29
N PHE A 65 -21.13 -1.12 11.31
CA PHE A 65 -19.79 -0.92 10.76
C PHE A 65 -19.93 -0.26 9.40
N ILE A 66 -19.23 0.86 9.21
CA ILE A 66 -19.22 1.61 7.96
C ILE A 66 -17.84 1.45 7.33
N GLN A 67 -17.83 0.99 6.09
CA GLN A 67 -16.65 0.97 5.23
C GLN A 67 -16.87 1.89 4.05
N ILE A 68 -15.91 2.76 3.77
CA ILE A 68 -15.91 3.64 2.59
C ILE A 68 -14.75 3.22 1.70
N THR A 69 -14.95 3.18 0.38
CA THR A 69 -13.89 3.11 -0.62
C THR A 69 -14.03 4.31 -1.56
N ASP A 70 -13.09 5.23 -1.49
CA ASP A 70 -13.04 6.40 -2.38
C ASP A 70 -12.60 5.95 -3.77
N ASN A 71 -13.35 6.27 -4.84
CA ASN A 71 -12.95 5.84 -6.18
C ASN A 71 -11.78 6.66 -6.75
N ILE A 72 -11.55 7.87 -6.23
CA ILE A 72 -10.48 8.75 -6.71
C ILE A 72 -9.11 8.36 -6.16
N THR A 73 -9.03 8.03 -4.87
CA THR A 73 -7.78 7.61 -4.22
C THR A 73 -7.71 6.09 -4.09
N GLY A 74 -8.81 5.39 -3.83
CA GLY A 74 -8.78 3.98 -3.43
C GLY A 74 -8.54 3.81 -1.93
N TYR A 75 -8.45 4.91 -1.17
CA TYR A 75 -8.46 4.85 0.29
C TYR A 75 -9.68 4.10 0.79
N ARG A 76 -9.44 3.28 1.80
CA ARG A 76 -10.51 2.63 2.56
C ARG A 76 -10.59 3.21 3.94
N TRP A 77 -11.80 3.56 4.34
CA TRP A 77 -12.06 4.09 5.67
C TRP A 77 -13.01 3.17 6.41
N TYR A 78 -12.79 3.02 7.71
CA TYR A 78 -13.58 2.16 8.57
C TYR A 78 -14.01 2.93 9.81
N ARG A 79 -15.25 2.72 10.22
CA ARG A 79 -15.76 3.24 11.49
C ARG A 79 -16.83 2.32 12.03
N THR A 80 -16.74 2.03 13.33
CA THR A 80 -17.84 1.38 14.06
C THR A 80 -18.65 2.46 14.77
N VAL A 81 -19.96 2.43 14.59
CA VAL A 81 -20.93 3.34 15.19
C VAL A 81 -21.80 2.55 16.18
N HIS A 82 -21.82 2.96 17.44
CA HIS A 82 -22.70 2.38 18.48
C HIS A 82 -24.09 3.03 18.45
N THR A 83 -25.04 2.47 19.22
CA THR A 83 -26.45 2.87 19.32
C THR A 83 -26.73 4.38 19.46
N GLY A 84 -25.77 5.19 19.93
CA GLY A 84 -25.91 6.65 20.07
C GLY A 84 -25.04 7.49 19.13
N GLY A 85 -24.18 6.89 18.29
CA GLY A 85 -23.29 7.58 17.33
C GLY A 85 -22.22 8.52 17.92
N ALA A 86 -22.33 8.89 19.19
CA ALA A 86 -21.38 9.71 19.92
C ALA A 86 -20.13 8.91 20.32
N THR A 87 -18.97 9.56 20.32
CA THR A 87 -17.70 8.93 20.77
C THR A 87 -17.78 8.40 22.20
N SER A 88 -18.54 9.06 23.07
CA SER A 88 -18.82 8.63 24.44
C SER A 88 -19.61 7.31 24.54
N SER A 89 -20.28 6.87 23.47
CA SER A 89 -21.04 5.61 23.42
C SER A 89 -20.20 4.41 22.95
N GLY A 90 -18.87 4.56 22.83
CA GLY A 90 -17.99 3.54 22.26
C GLY A 90 -17.93 3.58 20.73
N THR A 91 -18.40 4.66 20.10
CA THR A 91 -18.20 4.93 18.67
C THR A 91 -16.76 5.40 18.45
N GLY A 92 -16.00 4.69 17.62
CA GLY A 92 -14.63 5.07 17.27
C GLY A 92 -14.58 6.24 16.27
N GLY A 93 -13.38 6.82 16.11
CA GLY A 93 -13.06 7.67 14.97
C GLY A 93 -12.95 6.87 13.68
N TRP A 94 -12.75 7.57 12.57
CA TRP A 94 -12.44 6.93 11.29
C TRP A 94 -11.00 6.39 11.31
N VAL A 95 -10.82 5.17 10.81
CA VAL A 95 -9.51 4.56 10.57
C VAL A 95 -9.32 4.43 9.07
N ARG A 96 -8.12 4.78 8.56
CA ARG A 96 -7.78 4.67 7.14
C ARG A 96 -6.89 3.46 6.88
N SER A 97 -7.14 2.75 5.79
CA SER A 97 -6.19 1.89 5.11
C SER A 97 -5.84 2.51 3.76
N GLU A 98 -4.56 2.53 3.46
CA GLU A 98 -4.05 2.91 2.14
C GLU A 98 -4.50 1.89 1.09
N GLY A 99 -4.67 2.39 -0.14
CA GLY A 99 -4.78 1.59 -1.35
C GLY A 99 -3.40 1.35 -1.95
N TYR A 100 -3.23 0.21 -2.63
CA TYR A 100 -2.01 -0.10 -3.34
C TYR A 100 -2.32 -0.53 -4.77
N GLU A 101 -1.68 0.11 -5.74
CA GLU A 101 -1.72 -0.30 -7.14
C GLU A 101 -0.38 -0.93 -7.52
N VAL A 102 -0.37 -2.16 -8.02
CA VAL A 102 0.85 -2.80 -8.49
C VAL A 102 1.29 -2.14 -9.79
N LEU A 103 2.47 -1.53 -9.79
CA LEU A 103 3.05 -0.84 -10.94
C LEU A 103 4.05 -1.71 -11.69
N TRP A 104 4.69 -2.67 -11.01
CA TRP A 104 5.58 -3.63 -11.63
C TRP A 104 5.76 -4.84 -10.70
N SER A 105 5.96 -6.03 -11.27
CA SER A 105 6.29 -7.25 -10.52
C SER A 105 7.24 -8.13 -11.32
N GLY A 106 8.17 -8.80 -10.64
CA GLY A 106 9.13 -9.69 -11.27
C GLY A 106 10.15 -10.20 -10.27
N ASN A 107 11.35 -10.51 -10.75
CA ASN A 107 12.53 -10.76 -9.92
C ASN A 107 13.75 -10.24 -10.69
N SER A 108 14.23 -9.05 -10.34
CA SER A 108 15.31 -8.40 -11.10
C SER A 108 16.09 -7.42 -10.22
N ALA A 109 17.40 -7.32 -10.46
CA ALA A 109 18.22 -6.26 -9.88
C ALA A 109 17.89 -4.86 -10.46
N LEU A 110 17.05 -4.78 -11.50
CA LEU A 110 16.68 -3.56 -12.23
C LEU A 110 17.90 -2.76 -12.72
N ALA A 111 18.93 -3.47 -13.18
CA ALA A 111 20.15 -2.86 -13.76
C ALA A 111 19.83 -2.04 -15.02
N GLU A 112 18.81 -2.45 -15.76
CA GLU A 112 18.19 -1.67 -16.83
C GLU A 112 16.81 -1.18 -16.42
N ALA A 113 16.38 -0.08 -17.04
CA ALA A 113 15.08 0.52 -16.75
C ALA A 113 13.94 -0.41 -17.19
N VAL A 114 12.93 -0.54 -16.34
CA VAL A 114 11.68 -1.25 -16.64
C VAL A 114 10.52 -0.28 -16.78
N THR A 115 9.54 -0.64 -17.59
CA THR A 115 8.30 0.13 -17.76
C THR A 115 7.30 -0.21 -16.66
N LEU A 116 6.70 0.81 -16.06
CA LEU A 116 5.62 0.67 -15.09
C LEU A 116 4.27 0.49 -15.79
N MET A 117 3.39 -0.31 -15.20
CA MET A 117 2.03 -0.59 -15.71
C MET A 117 1.13 0.65 -15.74
N ALA A 118 1.44 1.66 -14.93
CA ALA A 118 0.73 2.91 -14.88
C ALA A 118 1.71 4.08 -14.64
N PRO A 119 1.44 5.28 -15.18
CA PRO A 119 2.27 6.45 -14.92
C PRO A 119 2.12 6.95 -13.48
N LEU A 120 3.20 7.52 -12.93
CA LEU A 120 3.30 8.06 -11.57
C LEU A 120 2.61 9.42 -11.39
N THR A 121 2.43 10.16 -12.48
CA THR A 121 1.75 11.45 -12.60
C THR A 121 0.75 11.39 -13.74
N ASP A 122 -0.28 12.24 -13.69
CA ASP A 122 -1.22 12.43 -14.79
C ASP A 122 -0.64 13.30 -15.92
N GLU A 123 -1.47 13.59 -16.93
CA GLU A 123 -1.13 14.41 -18.10
C GLU A 123 -0.74 15.85 -17.75
N ASN A 124 -1.17 16.35 -16.58
CA ASN A 124 -0.86 17.68 -16.08
C ASN A 124 0.36 17.69 -15.13
N GLY A 125 1.00 16.54 -14.92
CA GLY A 125 2.13 16.39 -13.99
C GLY A 125 1.72 16.28 -12.52
N VAL A 126 0.44 16.09 -12.22
CA VAL A 126 -0.04 15.90 -10.84
C VAL A 126 0.21 14.45 -10.41
N HIS A 127 0.71 14.26 -9.19
CA HIS A 127 1.04 12.93 -8.65
C HIS A 127 -0.22 12.07 -8.55
N ARG A 128 -0.15 10.84 -9.08
CA ARG A 128 -1.23 9.83 -8.98
C ARG A 128 -1.12 8.95 -7.75
N TYR A 129 0.00 9.05 -7.03
CA TYR A 129 0.33 8.28 -5.85
C TYR A 129 0.99 9.19 -4.81
N ASP A 130 0.66 9.00 -3.54
CA ASP A 130 1.30 9.74 -2.44
C ASP A 130 2.74 9.28 -2.19
N GLY A 131 3.06 8.08 -2.65
CA GLY A 131 4.38 7.47 -2.53
C GLY A 131 4.45 6.14 -3.26
N VAL A 132 5.59 5.47 -3.12
CA VAL A 132 5.84 4.16 -3.74
C VAL A 132 6.36 3.20 -2.68
N ILE A 133 5.94 1.95 -2.77
CA ILE A 133 6.49 0.84 -2.01
C ILE A 133 7.23 -0.09 -2.94
N VAL A 134 8.41 -0.49 -2.51
CA VAL A 134 9.25 -1.46 -3.20
C VAL A 134 9.43 -2.65 -2.28
N ASP A 135 8.97 -3.80 -2.73
CA ASP A 135 9.27 -5.07 -2.09
C ASP A 135 10.52 -5.68 -2.75
N TYR A 136 11.44 -6.17 -1.92
CA TYR A 136 12.74 -6.67 -2.37
C TYR A 136 13.10 -7.99 -1.68
N GLU A 137 14.04 -8.68 -2.29
CA GLU A 137 14.74 -9.82 -1.71
C GLU A 137 16.26 -9.62 -1.78
N THR A 138 17.00 -10.15 -0.81
CA THR A 138 18.46 -10.26 -0.89
C THR A 138 18.86 -11.68 -1.29
N GLU A 139 20.11 -11.87 -1.74
CA GLU A 139 20.64 -13.19 -2.12
C GLU A 139 20.53 -14.26 -1.01
N THR A 140 20.54 -13.86 0.26
CA THR A 140 20.38 -14.77 1.41
C THR A 140 18.92 -15.01 1.80
N GLY A 141 17.96 -14.60 0.95
CA GLY A 141 16.53 -14.84 1.16
C GLY A 141 15.85 -13.90 2.16
N GLN A 142 16.47 -12.77 2.54
CA GLN A 142 15.76 -11.75 3.33
C GLN A 142 14.75 -11.04 2.45
N HIS A 143 13.49 -11.02 2.87
CA HIS A 143 12.40 -10.32 2.20
C HIS A 143 11.92 -9.15 3.05
N ASN A 144 11.83 -7.97 2.46
CA ASN A 144 11.26 -6.81 3.16
C ASN A 144 10.73 -5.79 2.15
N ARG A 145 10.23 -4.67 2.67
CA ARG A 145 9.71 -3.57 1.87
C ARG A 145 10.23 -2.22 2.33
N CYS A 146 10.41 -1.32 1.38
CA CYS A 146 10.81 0.05 1.63
C CYS A 146 9.80 1.03 1.03
N TYR A 147 9.60 2.13 1.74
CA TYR A 147 8.70 3.21 1.34
C TYR A 147 9.52 4.38 0.84
N GLY A 148 9.03 5.07 -0.18
CA GLY A 148 9.65 6.29 -0.66
C GLY A 148 8.68 7.14 -1.46
N SER A 149 9.24 8.14 -2.13
CA SER A 149 8.48 9.07 -2.96
C SER A 149 8.28 8.49 -4.36
N ILE A 150 7.52 9.21 -5.19
CA ILE A 150 7.42 8.91 -6.63
C ILE A 150 8.72 9.22 -7.40
N TYR A 151 9.77 9.73 -6.76
CA TYR A 151 11.05 10.04 -7.40
C TYR A 151 12.12 9.00 -7.12
N TRP A 152 12.11 8.44 -5.90
CA TRP A 152 13.06 7.41 -5.50
C TRP A 152 12.62 6.68 -4.23
N VAL A 153 13.17 5.47 -4.06
CA VAL A 153 13.08 4.64 -2.86
C VAL A 153 14.48 4.16 -2.48
N SER A 154 14.86 4.35 -1.22
CA SER A 154 16.11 3.81 -0.67
C SER A 154 15.86 2.50 0.06
N ILE A 155 16.80 1.57 -0.10
CA ILE A 155 16.81 0.27 0.53
C ILE A 155 18.09 0.16 1.33
N ASN A 156 17.97 -0.02 2.65
CA ASN A 156 19.11 -0.31 3.51
C ASN A 156 18.78 -1.57 4.29
N THR A 157 19.65 -2.56 4.22
CA THR A 157 19.41 -3.84 4.87
C THR A 157 20.73 -4.52 5.20
N THR A 158 20.64 -5.54 6.05
CA THR A 158 21.79 -6.33 6.47
C THR A 158 21.45 -7.81 6.40
N ASN A 159 22.36 -8.60 5.85
CA ASN A 159 22.32 -10.05 5.99
C ASN A 159 23.40 -10.47 6.98
N VAL A 160 23.09 -11.36 7.92
CA VAL A 160 24.09 -11.98 8.79
C VAL A 160 24.59 -13.25 8.11
N ASN A 161 25.90 -13.50 8.18
CA ASN A 161 26.48 -14.71 7.60
C ASN A 161 26.26 -15.90 8.53
N ASP A 162 25.70 -16.99 8.02
CA ASP A 162 25.41 -18.19 8.82
C ASP A 162 26.66 -19.04 9.12
N THR A 163 27.72 -18.91 8.32
CA THR A 163 28.87 -19.82 8.34
C THR A 163 30.13 -19.23 8.98
N ALA A 164 30.19 -17.91 9.16
CA ALA A 164 31.31 -17.19 9.75
C ALA A 164 30.81 -15.93 10.46
N VAL A 165 31.60 -15.40 11.39
CA VAL A 165 31.31 -14.09 12.00
C VAL A 165 31.42 -13.01 10.93
N GLY A 166 30.27 -12.52 10.46
CA GLY A 166 30.22 -11.52 9.42
C GLY A 166 28.81 -11.06 9.07
N ALA A 167 28.72 -9.97 8.32
CA ALA A 167 27.48 -9.42 7.81
C ALA A 167 27.71 -8.72 6.46
N ASP A 168 26.73 -8.84 5.58
CA ASP A 168 26.59 -7.98 4.40
C ASP A 168 25.77 -6.75 4.80
N ILE A 169 26.31 -5.55 4.58
CA ILE A 169 25.57 -4.29 4.65
C ILE A 169 25.23 -3.89 3.22
N LEU A 170 23.95 -3.85 2.88
CA LEU A 170 23.47 -3.60 1.54
C LEU A 170 22.78 -2.25 1.44
N GLU A 171 23.09 -1.51 0.37
CA GLU A 171 22.46 -0.25 0.02
C GLU A 171 21.94 -0.31 -1.42
N GLY A 172 20.63 -0.08 -1.56
CA GLY A 172 19.91 0.03 -2.82
C GLY A 172 19.28 1.42 -2.97
N LYS A 173 19.19 1.90 -4.21
CA LYS A 173 18.37 3.06 -4.55
C LYS A 173 17.68 2.81 -5.89
N ILE A 174 16.36 2.79 -5.84
CA ILE A 174 15.53 2.80 -7.04
C ILE A 174 15.17 4.24 -7.33
N GLU A 175 15.30 4.62 -8.59
CA GLU A 175 14.85 5.89 -9.12
C GLU A 175 13.74 5.66 -10.12
N PHE A 176 12.93 6.69 -10.33
CA PHE A 176 11.92 6.75 -11.38
C PHE A 176 12.31 7.85 -12.37
N PRO A 177 13.23 7.57 -13.33
CA PRO A 177 13.84 8.60 -14.17
C PRO A 177 12.82 9.31 -15.08
N THR A 178 11.75 8.62 -15.41
CA THR A 178 10.60 9.16 -16.11
C THR A 178 9.32 8.81 -15.36
N ASN A 179 8.22 9.42 -15.78
CA ASN A 179 6.89 9.17 -15.23
C ASN A 179 6.42 7.69 -15.31
N GLN A 180 7.10 6.83 -16.09
CA GLN A 180 6.66 5.46 -16.31
C GLN A 180 7.82 4.46 -16.34
N THR A 181 8.98 4.82 -15.79
CA THR A 181 10.12 3.92 -15.71
C THR A 181 10.66 3.82 -14.30
N ALA A 182 11.20 2.65 -13.96
CA ALA A 182 11.95 2.43 -12.73
C ALA A 182 13.30 1.80 -13.05
N LYS A 183 14.35 2.22 -12.35
CA LYS A 183 15.71 1.69 -12.49
C LYS A 183 16.42 1.68 -11.15
N MET A 184 17.23 0.66 -10.89
CA MET A 184 18.14 0.66 -9.76
C MET A 184 19.37 1.54 -10.10
N SER A 185 19.48 2.71 -9.48
CA SER A 185 20.61 3.62 -9.67
C SER A 185 21.79 3.28 -8.75
N LYS A 186 21.53 2.57 -7.64
CA LYS A 186 22.56 2.05 -6.73
C LYS A 186 22.17 0.67 -6.24
N ASN A 187 23.09 -0.29 -6.33
CA ASN A 187 22.97 -1.60 -5.70
C ASN A 187 24.38 -2.00 -5.27
N LYS A 188 24.70 -1.85 -3.99
CA LYS A 188 26.05 -2.07 -3.45
C LYS A 188 25.98 -2.87 -2.17
N VAL A 189 27.04 -3.62 -1.92
CA VAL A 189 27.23 -4.37 -0.67
C VAL A 189 28.61 -4.12 -0.10
N ILE A 190 28.68 -4.02 1.21
CA ILE A 190 29.91 -4.10 1.99
C ILE A 190 29.82 -5.39 2.80
N ASN A 191 30.70 -6.34 2.49
CA ASN A 191 30.84 -7.56 3.28
C ASN A 191 31.87 -7.34 4.38
N LEU A 192 31.42 -7.51 5.62
CA LEU A 192 32.25 -7.56 6.82
C LEU A 192 32.41 -9.02 7.21
N TYR A 193 33.64 -9.50 7.33
CA TYR A 193 33.87 -10.91 7.63
C TYR A 193 35.20 -11.16 8.33
N GLN A 194 35.27 -12.30 9.01
CA GLN A 194 36.51 -12.95 9.44
C GLN A 194 36.80 -14.13 8.51
N HIS A 195 38.06 -14.32 8.12
CA HIS A 195 38.44 -15.46 7.27
C HIS A 195 38.28 -16.80 8.00
N THR A 196 38.48 -16.79 9.32
CA THR A 196 38.34 -17.95 10.20
C THR A 196 37.69 -17.55 11.53
N ASN A 197 37.06 -18.51 12.22
CA ASN A 197 36.40 -18.27 13.53
C ASN A 197 37.40 -17.96 14.67
N THR A 198 38.70 -17.99 14.39
CA THR A 198 39.78 -17.71 15.33
C THR A 198 40.56 -16.45 14.98
N ASP A 199 40.19 -15.76 13.90
CA ASP A 199 40.84 -14.51 13.53
C ASP A 199 40.47 -13.38 14.50
N ASN A 200 41.48 -12.63 14.91
CA ASN A 200 41.31 -11.37 15.64
C ASN A 200 41.30 -10.15 14.69
N THR A 201 41.28 -10.38 13.37
CA THR A 201 41.32 -9.35 12.33
C THR A 201 39.99 -9.36 11.56
N SER A 202 39.40 -8.18 11.37
CA SER A 202 38.19 -8.00 10.57
C SER A 202 38.54 -7.47 9.18
N TYR A 203 37.93 -8.05 8.15
CA TYR A 203 38.09 -7.63 6.76
C TYR A 203 36.84 -6.92 6.25
N MET A 204 37.03 -6.04 5.27
CA MET A 204 35.94 -5.33 4.59
C MET A 204 36.17 -5.36 3.08
N GLN A 205 35.14 -5.76 2.34
CA GLN A 205 35.16 -5.77 0.88
C GLN A 205 33.90 -5.11 0.32
N ALA A 206 34.07 -4.18 -0.62
CA ALA A 206 32.97 -3.63 -1.39
C ALA A 206 32.74 -4.47 -2.66
N MET A 207 31.48 -4.81 -2.94
CA MET A 207 31.09 -5.58 -4.14
C MET A 207 29.82 -4.99 -4.76
N ASP A 208 29.47 -5.47 -5.95
CA ASP A 208 28.17 -5.17 -6.56
C ASP A 208 27.03 -5.81 -5.78
N GLY A 209 25.91 -5.08 -5.70
CA GLY A 209 24.86 -5.37 -4.74
C GLY A 209 24.02 -6.59 -5.10
N LYS A 210 23.45 -7.17 -4.05
CA LYS A 210 22.74 -8.45 -4.05
C LYS A 210 21.23 -8.29 -3.82
N ILE A 211 20.70 -7.08 -4.03
CA ILE A 211 19.27 -6.77 -3.88
C ILE A 211 18.56 -7.02 -5.22
N LYS A 212 17.45 -7.76 -5.17
CA LYS A 212 16.53 -7.92 -6.29
C LYS A 212 15.15 -7.39 -5.90
N ILE A 213 14.51 -6.73 -6.83
CA ILE A 213 13.18 -6.16 -6.67
C ILE A 213 12.16 -7.18 -7.12
N THR A 214 11.18 -7.43 -6.26
CA THR A 214 10.10 -8.37 -6.53
C THR A 214 8.81 -7.67 -6.90
N ARG A 215 8.57 -6.46 -6.38
CA ARG A 215 7.39 -5.66 -6.69
C ARG A 215 7.61 -4.17 -6.46
N ILE A 216 6.95 -3.35 -7.28
CA ILE A 216 6.79 -1.91 -7.10
C ILE A 216 5.29 -1.61 -7.06
N SER A 217 4.83 -0.90 -6.03
CA SER A 217 3.42 -0.52 -5.88
C SER A 217 3.28 0.96 -5.56
N GLY A 218 2.36 1.65 -6.22
CA GLY A 218 1.98 3.02 -5.89
C GLY A 218 1.04 3.02 -4.68
N ILE A 219 1.28 3.94 -3.74
CA ILE A 219 0.44 4.17 -2.56
C ILE A 219 -0.62 5.18 -2.95
N ARG A 220 -1.88 4.86 -2.66
CA ARG A 220 -2.99 5.79 -2.83
C ARG A 220 -3.92 5.85 -1.64
#